data_AF-A0A5C8RQ18-F1
#
_entry.id   AF-A0A5C8RQ18-F1
#
_cell.length_a   1.000
_cell.length_b   1.000
_cell.length_c   1.000
_cell.angle_alpha   90.00
_cell.angle_beta   90.00
_cell.angle_gamma   90.00
#
_symmetry.space_group_name_H-M   'P 1'
#
loop_
_entity.id
_entity.type
_entity.pdbx_description
1 polymer ?
#
loop_
_entity_poly.entity_id
_entity_poly.type
_entity_poly.pdbx_seq_one_letter_code
_entity_poly.pdbx_strand_id
1 'polypeptide(L)'
;LDPRRAALIARAILDDAEAAGLLAGAGIDADTPMADALAALDAHLCDLGETAFRDGLHVFGRAPDDAPDAVAASARAERAGLLAALDGRFVPPGPSGSPSRGRTDVMPTGRNLTTLDPRALPTRAATLLGEKAAAAIVLRHLQDEGEYPARIVMDLWASPTLRTGGEDVAHALALMGVRPTWDHASTRVTGFEVLPLALLDRPRIDVTCRVSGAFRDTFPDTLALLDRAARAVAERDEEDDENPLAAARRRGEGQARVFG
;
A
#
# COMPACT_ATOMS: atom_id res chain seq x y z
N LEU A 1 -9.17 10.08 41.35
CA LEU A 1 -9.19 8.60 41.38
C LEU A 1 -8.09 8.12 42.32
N ASP A 2 -8.33 7.05 43.08
CA ASP A 2 -7.35 6.48 44.03
C ASP A 2 -6.20 5.79 43.25
N PRO A 3 -4.94 6.25 43.39
CA PRO A 3 -3.80 5.69 42.67
C PRO A 3 -3.56 4.19 42.93
N ARG A 4 -3.87 3.69 44.13
CA ARG A 4 -3.69 2.26 44.46
C ARG A 4 -4.69 1.41 43.70
N ARG A 5 -5.93 1.89 43.61
CA ARG A 5 -6.98 1.22 42.85
C ARG A 5 -6.70 1.23 41.36
N ALA A 6 -6.14 2.34 40.83
CA ALA A 6 -5.74 2.43 39.44
C ALA A 6 -4.66 1.39 39.07
N ALA A 7 -3.65 1.20 39.93
CA ALA A 7 -2.60 0.20 39.71
C ALA A 7 -3.13 -1.25 39.67
N LEU A 8 -4.08 -1.58 40.56
CA LEU A 8 -4.73 -2.90 40.56
C LEU A 8 -5.54 -3.16 39.29
N ILE A 9 -6.28 -2.15 38.83
CA ILE A 9 -7.07 -2.24 37.58
C ILE A 9 -6.14 -2.39 36.38
N ALA A 10 -5.07 -1.60 36.30
CA ALA A 10 -4.08 -1.67 35.24
C ALA A 10 -3.48 -3.08 35.11
N ARG A 11 -3.13 -3.71 36.25
CA ARG A 11 -2.62 -5.07 36.27
C ARG A 11 -3.67 -6.08 35.79
N ALA A 12 -4.91 -5.98 36.30
CA ALA A 12 -5.99 -6.87 35.89
C ALA A 12 -6.29 -6.78 34.38
N ILE A 13 -6.25 -5.58 33.79
CA ILE A 13 -6.42 -5.39 32.35
C ILE A 13 -5.34 -6.13 31.55
N LEU A 14 -4.07 -6.02 31.96
CA LEU A 14 -2.98 -6.72 31.27
C LEU A 14 -3.04 -8.23 31.46
N ASP A 15 -3.40 -8.71 32.66
CA ASP A 15 -3.57 -10.14 32.93
C ASP A 15 -4.70 -10.74 32.04
N ASP A 16 -5.82 -10.01 31.89
CA ASP A 16 -6.91 -10.41 30.99
C ASP A 16 -6.47 -10.39 29.51
N ALA A 17 -5.72 -9.36 29.10
CA ALA A 17 -5.19 -9.25 27.74
C ALA A 17 -4.17 -10.35 27.42
N GLU A 18 -3.35 -10.76 28.40
CA GLU A 18 -2.44 -11.90 28.29
C GLU A 18 -3.20 -13.20 28.10
N ALA A 19 -4.22 -13.45 28.93
CA ALA A 19 -5.07 -14.62 28.82
C ALA A 19 -5.81 -14.70 27.47
N ALA A 20 -6.15 -13.55 26.88
CA ALA A 20 -6.74 -13.44 25.55
C ALA A 20 -5.72 -13.52 24.40
N GLY A 21 -4.42 -13.53 24.69
CA GLY A 21 -3.34 -13.59 23.68
C GLY A 21 -3.13 -12.29 22.91
N LEU A 22 -3.51 -11.14 23.46
CA LEU A 22 -3.49 -9.84 22.78
C LEU A 22 -2.17 -9.08 22.93
N LEU A 23 -1.36 -9.40 23.94
CA LEU A 23 -0.15 -8.63 24.27
C LEU A 23 0.85 -8.58 23.11
N ALA A 24 1.16 -9.73 22.50
CA ALA A 24 2.10 -9.81 21.38
C ALA A 24 1.59 -9.02 20.15
N GLY A 25 0.28 -9.04 19.88
CA GLY A 25 -0.34 -8.27 18.80
C GLY A 25 -0.27 -6.75 19.02
N ALA A 26 -0.28 -6.32 20.28
CA ALA A 26 -0.10 -4.93 20.69
C ALA A 26 1.38 -4.52 20.84
N GLY A 27 2.34 -5.43 20.63
CA GLY A 27 3.78 -5.15 20.81
C GLY A 27 4.17 -4.92 22.27
N ILE A 28 3.50 -5.58 23.21
CA ILE A 28 3.75 -5.46 24.66
C ILE A 28 4.63 -6.63 25.11
N ASP A 29 5.80 -6.29 25.64
CA ASP A 29 6.77 -7.24 26.19
C ASP A 29 6.80 -7.16 27.72
N ALA A 30 7.50 -8.10 28.37
CA ALA A 30 7.61 -8.17 29.83
C ALA A 30 8.22 -6.91 30.47
N ASP A 31 9.06 -6.19 29.72
CA ASP A 31 9.77 -4.98 30.17
C ASP A 31 9.03 -3.68 29.80
N THR A 32 7.90 -3.76 29.09
CA THR A 32 7.14 -2.57 28.70
C THR A 32 6.57 -1.87 29.94
N PRO A 33 6.84 -0.57 30.16
CA PRO A 33 6.27 0.16 31.29
C PRO A 33 4.75 0.10 31.26
N MET A 34 4.13 -0.08 32.43
CA MET A 34 2.68 -0.26 32.59
C MET A 34 1.83 0.78 31.84
N ALA A 35 2.25 2.05 31.86
CA ALA A 35 1.52 3.12 31.18
C ALA A 35 1.57 2.97 29.65
N ASP A 36 2.72 2.58 29.11
CA ASP A 36 2.93 2.38 27.68
C ASP A 36 2.21 1.11 27.21
N ALA A 37 2.24 0.05 28.02
CA ALA A 37 1.50 -1.18 27.76
C ALA A 37 -0.02 -0.95 27.65
N LEU A 38 -0.59 -0.14 28.55
CA LEU A 38 -2.01 0.20 28.47
C LEU A 38 -2.33 1.05 27.24
N ALA A 39 -1.48 2.02 26.88
CA ALA A 39 -1.67 2.84 25.68
C ALA A 39 -1.56 2.02 24.39
N ALA A 40 -0.60 1.10 24.32
CA ALA A 40 -0.43 0.18 23.19
C ALA A 40 -1.61 -0.79 23.06
N LEU A 41 -2.08 -1.34 24.18
CA LEU A 41 -3.25 -2.21 24.21
C LEU A 41 -4.52 -1.46 23.76
N ASP A 42 -4.73 -0.24 24.24
CA ASP A 42 -5.88 0.59 23.84
C ASP A 42 -5.86 0.88 22.34
N ALA A 43 -4.70 1.28 21.79
CA ALA A 43 -4.53 1.49 20.35
C ALA A 43 -4.82 0.21 19.55
N HIS A 44 -4.29 -0.94 19.99
CA HIS A 44 -4.54 -2.22 19.33
C HIS A 44 -6.02 -2.63 19.36
N LEU A 45 -6.70 -2.44 20.49
CA LEU A 45 -8.13 -2.73 20.62
C LEU A 45 -8.98 -1.79 19.76
N CYS A 46 -8.63 -0.51 19.66
CA CYS A 46 -9.27 0.42 18.75
C CYS A 46 -9.10 -0.04 17.28
N ASP A 47 -7.88 -0.41 16.86
CA ASP A 47 -7.63 -0.91 15.51
C ASP A 47 -8.45 -2.18 15.21
N LEU A 48 -8.51 -3.12 16.16
CA LEU A 48 -9.34 -4.33 16.03
C LEU A 48 -10.83 -4.00 15.95
N GLY A 49 -11.31 -3.06 16.76
CA GLY A 49 -12.70 -2.63 16.80
C GLY A 49 -13.15 -1.87 15.53
N GLU A 50 -12.24 -1.13 14.91
CA GLU A 50 -12.50 -0.38 13.68
C GLU A 50 -12.27 -1.20 12.39
N THR A 51 -11.65 -2.38 12.50
CA THR A 51 -11.36 -3.24 11.35
C THR A 51 -12.66 -3.73 10.70
N ALA A 52 -12.95 -3.23 9.51
CA ALA A 52 -14.10 -3.68 8.73
C ALA A 52 -13.85 -5.07 8.13
N PHE A 53 -14.58 -6.06 8.62
CA PHE A 53 -14.66 -7.39 8.01
C PHE A 53 -15.95 -7.55 7.20
N ARG A 54 -15.94 -8.52 6.28
CA ARG A 54 -17.14 -8.86 5.52
C ARG A 54 -18.07 -9.67 6.40
N ASP A 55 -19.32 -9.21 6.53
CA ASP A 55 -20.39 -9.99 7.14
C ASP A 55 -21.22 -10.67 6.05
N GLY A 56 -20.93 -11.95 5.81
CA GLY A 56 -21.57 -12.76 4.76
C GLY A 56 -20.92 -12.65 3.38
N LEU A 57 -21.65 -13.16 2.37
CA LEU A 57 -21.21 -13.26 0.99
C LEU A 57 -22.16 -12.50 0.06
N HIS A 58 -21.59 -11.93 -1.01
CA HIS A 58 -22.39 -11.35 -2.07
C HIS A 58 -23.17 -12.44 -2.82
N VAL A 59 -24.47 -12.21 -3.03
CA VAL A 59 -25.32 -13.00 -3.91
C VAL A 59 -25.67 -12.15 -5.11
N PHE A 60 -25.27 -12.62 -6.30
CA PHE A 60 -25.44 -11.89 -7.55
C PHE A 60 -26.89 -11.47 -7.76
N GLY A 61 -27.09 -10.18 -8.03
CA GLY A 61 -28.41 -9.62 -8.26
C GLY A 61 -29.30 -9.64 -7.02
N ARG A 62 -28.76 -9.68 -5.80
CA ARG A 62 -29.54 -9.58 -4.56
C ARG A 62 -29.00 -8.47 -3.67
N ALA A 63 -29.91 -7.69 -3.10
CA ALA A 63 -29.61 -6.74 -2.04
C ALA A 63 -30.40 -7.15 -0.78
N PRO A 64 -29.85 -6.96 0.42
CA PRO A 64 -30.62 -6.97 1.68
C PRO A 64 -31.80 -6.01 1.64
N ASP A 65 -32.83 -6.27 2.44
CA ASP A 65 -34.05 -5.43 2.47
C ASP A 65 -33.77 -4.01 2.99
N ASP A 66 -32.76 -3.86 3.84
CA ASP A 66 -32.27 -2.61 4.43
C ASP A 66 -31.02 -2.05 3.71
N ALA A 67 -30.70 -2.56 2.52
CA ALA A 67 -29.51 -2.17 1.81
C ALA A 67 -29.53 -0.69 1.39
N PRO A 68 -28.38 0.01 1.45
CA PRO A 68 -28.26 1.35 0.89
C PRO A 68 -28.67 1.40 -0.59
N ASP A 69 -29.18 2.55 -1.04
CA ASP A 69 -29.70 2.72 -2.41
C ASP A 69 -28.71 2.29 -3.49
N ALA A 70 -27.42 2.58 -3.31
CA ALA A 70 -26.37 2.18 -4.24
C ALA A 70 -26.24 0.65 -4.38
N VAL A 71 -26.46 -0.09 -3.28
CA VAL A 71 -26.42 -1.56 -3.25
C VAL A 71 -27.71 -2.14 -3.84
N ALA A 72 -28.87 -1.56 -3.51
CA ALA A 72 -30.14 -1.96 -4.11
C ALA A 72 -30.15 -1.72 -5.64
N ALA A 73 -29.57 -0.59 -6.10
CA ALA A 73 -29.37 -0.29 -7.51
C ALA A 73 -28.40 -1.26 -8.18
N SER A 74 -27.31 -1.63 -7.49
CA SER A 74 -26.34 -2.63 -7.93
C SER A 74 -26.99 -3.98 -8.22
N ALA A 75 -27.80 -4.50 -7.30
CA ALA A 75 -28.53 -5.76 -7.51
C ALA A 75 -29.44 -5.74 -8.74
N ARG A 76 -30.11 -4.60 -9.03
CA ARG A 76 -30.91 -4.46 -10.25
C ARG A 76 -30.03 -4.39 -11.50
N ALA A 77 -28.96 -3.61 -11.45
CA ALA A 77 -28.04 -3.38 -12.56
C ALA A 77 -27.27 -4.65 -12.94
N GLU A 78 -26.85 -5.47 -11.96
CA GLU A 78 -26.20 -6.76 -12.19
C GLU A 78 -27.05 -7.69 -13.06
N ARG A 79 -28.31 -7.90 -12.68
CA ARG A 79 -29.24 -8.75 -13.44
C ARG A 79 -29.47 -8.18 -14.84
N ALA A 80 -29.70 -6.87 -14.95
CA ALA A 80 -29.94 -6.22 -16.22
C ALA A 80 -28.72 -6.29 -17.15
N GLY A 81 -27.51 -6.08 -16.62
CA GLY A 81 -26.25 -6.15 -17.36
C GLY A 81 -25.97 -7.56 -17.88
N LEU A 82 -26.20 -8.60 -17.07
CA LEU A 82 -26.06 -9.98 -17.51
C LEU A 82 -27.04 -10.33 -18.63
N LEU A 83 -28.32 -9.97 -18.49
CA LEU A 83 -29.31 -10.21 -19.54
C LEU A 83 -28.99 -9.43 -20.83
N ALA A 84 -28.48 -8.21 -20.73
CA ALA A 84 -28.03 -7.45 -21.89
C ALA A 84 -26.84 -8.13 -22.59
N ALA A 85 -25.84 -8.60 -21.83
CA ALA A 85 -24.69 -9.29 -22.40
C ALA A 85 -25.09 -10.59 -23.13
N LEU A 86 -25.98 -11.40 -22.53
CA LEU A 86 -26.47 -12.64 -23.13
C LEU A 86 -27.30 -12.39 -24.40
N ASP A 87 -27.96 -11.24 -24.48
CA ASP A 87 -28.72 -10.78 -25.65
C ASP A 87 -27.85 -10.05 -26.68
N GLY A 88 -26.51 -10.10 -26.54
CA GLY A 88 -25.57 -9.43 -27.45
C GLY A 88 -25.66 -7.90 -27.43
N ARG A 89 -26.27 -7.32 -26.39
CA ARG A 89 -26.41 -5.87 -26.25
C ARG A 89 -25.22 -5.25 -25.49
N PHE A 90 -25.01 -3.97 -25.75
CA PHE A 90 -23.96 -3.19 -25.10
C PHE A 90 -24.19 -3.10 -23.58
N VAL A 91 -23.18 -3.47 -22.79
CA VAL A 91 -23.13 -3.25 -21.34
C VAL A 91 -22.28 -2.01 -21.07
N PRO A 92 -22.84 -0.94 -20.45
CA PRO A 92 -22.10 0.29 -20.22
C PRO A 92 -20.82 0.08 -19.41
N PRO A 93 -19.71 0.72 -19.79
CA PRO A 93 -18.49 0.66 -19.01
C PRO A 93 -18.61 1.43 -17.69
N GLY A 94 -17.80 1.06 -16.70
CA GLY A 94 -17.75 1.76 -15.42
C GLY A 94 -16.42 1.57 -14.70
N PRO A 95 -15.99 2.53 -13.87
CA PRO A 95 -14.71 2.44 -13.19
C PRO A 95 -14.68 1.27 -12.20
N SER A 96 -13.55 0.57 -12.13
CA SER A 96 -13.26 -0.42 -11.09
C SER A 96 -12.60 0.24 -9.87
N GLY A 97 -12.85 -0.29 -8.67
CA GLY A 97 -12.19 0.16 -7.44
C GLY A 97 -12.86 -0.40 -6.19
N SER A 98 -12.45 0.11 -5.02
CA SER A 98 -13.06 -0.26 -3.73
C SER A 98 -13.94 0.86 -3.20
N PRO A 99 -15.26 0.68 -3.04
CA PRO A 99 -16.14 1.69 -2.43
C PRO A 99 -15.68 2.11 -1.04
N SER A 100 -15.10 1.19 -0.26
CA SER A 100 -14.55 1.45 1.07
C SER A 100 -13.36 2.40 1.09
N ARG A 101 -12.72 2.66 -0.07
CA ARG A 101 -11.67 3.68 -0.21
C ARG A 101 -12.21 5.01 -0.75
N GLY A 102 -13.49 5.31 -0.47
CA GLY A 102 -14.15 6.55 -0.86
C GLY A 102 -14.49 6.65 -2.35
N ARG A 103 -14.29 5.58 -3.13
CA ARG A 103 -14.59 5.54 -4.57
C ARG A 103 -16.07 5.22 -4.79
N THR A 104 -16.95 6.20 -4.58
CA THR A 104 -18.40 6.04 -4.77
C THR A 104 -18.80 5.95 -6.24
N ASP A 105 -17.97 6.45 -7.16
CA ASP A 105 -18.14 6.41 -8.62
C ASP A 105 -18.20 4.99 -9.21
N VAL A 106 -17.64 4.00 -8.49
CA VAL A 106 -17.66 2.58 -8.88
C VAL A 106 -19.01 1.92 -8.63
N MET A 107 -19.93 2.61 -7.92
CA MET A 107 -21.31 2.18 -7.71
C MET A 107 -22.27 2.93 -8.67
N PRO A 108 -23.35 2.28 -9.16
CA PRO A 108 -23.72 0.89 -8.95
C PRO A 108 -22.84 -0.11 -9.72
N THR A 109 -22.89 -1.39 -9.33
CA THR A 109 -22.26 -2.49 -10.08
C THR A 109 -23.10 -2.86 -11.32
N GLY A 110 -22.82 -3.99 -11.98
CA GLY A 110 -23.51 -4.41 -13.21
C GLY A 110 -23.01 -3.71 -14.48
N ARG A 111 -21.82 -3.12 -14.43
CA ARG A 111 -21.14 -2.44 -15.53
C ARG A 111 -19.96 -3.25 -16.04
N ASN A 112 -19.56 -3.01 -17.29
CA ASN A 112 -18.33 -3.58 -17.84
C ASN A 112 -17.13 -2.81 -17.28
N LEU A 113 -16.38 -3.42 -16.35
CA LEU A 113 -15.39 -2.69 -15.58
C LEU A 113 -14.23 -2.19 -16.46
N THR A 114 -13.87 -0.93 -16.28
CA THR A 114 -12.70 -0.27 -16.85
C THR A 114 -11.75 0.15 -15.74
N THR A 115 -10.46 0.01 -15.97
CA THR A 115 -9.42 0.35 -15.01
C THR A 115 -8.84 1.75 -15.29
N LEU A 116 -7.90 2.18 -14.44
CA LEU A 116 -7.14 3.42 -14.63
C LEU A 116 -6.22 3.34 -15.86
N ASP A 117 -5.87 4.49 -16.46
CA ASP A 117 -4.81 4.57 -17.49
C ASP A 117 -3.47 4.14 -16.84
N PRO A 118 -2.85 3.03 -17.28
CA PRO A 118 -1.58 2.54 -16.72
C PRO A 118 -0.46 3.58 -16.76
N ARG A 119 -0.49 4.49 -17.75
CA ARG A 119 0.54 5.53 -17.93
C ARG A 119 0.42 6.67 -16.92
N ALA A 120 -0.67 6.74 -16.17
CA ALA A 120 -0.88 7.71 -15.11
C ALA A 120 -0.44 7.19 -13.74
N LEU A 121 0.17 6.00 -13.67
CA LEU A 121 0.63 5.38 -12.43
C LEU A 121 2.15 5.54 -12.24
N PRO A 122 2.62 5.87 -11.03
CA PRO A 122 1.81 6.19 -9.85
C PRO A 122 1.12 7.56 -9.96
N THR A 123 -0.06 7.69 -9.36
CA THR A 123 -0.75 8.99 -9.26
C THR A 123 -0.07 9.88 -8.22
N ARG A 124 -0.33 11.20 -8.27
CA ARG A 124 0.20 12.15 -7.27
C ARG A 124 -0.26 11.80 -5.85
N ALA A 125 -1.52 11.44 -5.67
CA ALA A 125 -2.06 11.04 -4.37
C ALA A 125 -1.41 9.74 -3.86
N ALA A 126 -1.27 8.75 -4.75
CA ALA A 126 -0.56 7.51 -4.43
C ALA A 126 0.92 7.74 -4.09
N THR A 127 1.55 8.75 -4.70
CA THR A 127 2.94 9.10 -4.40
C THR A 127 3.09 9.62 -2.97
N LEU A 128 2.20 10.50 -2.54
CA LEU A 128 2.20 10.99 -1.15
C LEU A 128 1.99 9.86 -0.13
N LEU A 129 1.15 8.88 -0.45
CA LEU A 129 0.92 7.71 0.41
C LEU A 129 2.13 6.76 0.41
N GLY A 130 2.71 6.51 -0.77
CA GLY A 130 3.90 5.68 -0.92
C GLY A 130 5.13 6.25 -0.20
N GLU A 131 5.31 7.57 -0.22
CA GLU A 131 6.37 8.26 0.55
C GLU A 131 6.20 8.06 2.06
N LYS A 132 4.96 8.16 2.56
CA LYS A 132 4.65 7.89 3.98
C LYS A 132 4.88 6.42 4.35
N ALA A 133 4.47 5.50 3.48
CA ALA A 133 4.69 4.07 3.70
C ALA A 133 6.19 3.73 3.73
N ALA A 134 6.98 4.31 2.82
CA ALA A 134 8.43 4.16 2.79
C ALA A 134 9.07 4.68 4.09
N ALA A 135 8.69 5.88 4.52
CA ALA A 135 9.19 6.47 5.76
C ALA A 135 8.84 5.62 6.99
N ALA A 136 7.61 5.09 7.05
CA ALA A 136 7.17 4.25 8.16
C ALA A 136 7.97 2.94 8.28
N ILE A 137 8.25 2.25 7.16
CA ILE A 137 9.06 1.01 7.18
C ILE A 137 10.51 1.32 7.56
N VAL A 138 11.10 2.37 6.99
CA VAL A 138 12.48 2.75 7.32
C VAL A 138 12.61 3.13 8.80
N LEU A 139 11.70 3.95 9.31
CA LEU A 139 11.70 4.36 10.71
C LEU A 139 11.53 3.14 11.63
N ARG A 140 10.61 2.23 11.28
CA ARG A 140 10.38 1.02 12.07
C ARG A 140 11.63 0.14 12.12
N HIS A 141 12.28 -0.09 10.98
CA HIS A 141 13.51 -0.89 10.94
C HIS A 141 14.65 -0.23 11.73
N LEU A 142 14.80 1.09 11.64
CA LEU A 142 15.79 1.84 12.43
C LEU A 142 15.52 1.71 13.93
N GLN A 143 14.26 1.72 14.36
CA GLN A 143 13.88 1.54 15.76
C GLN A 143 14.16 0.11 16.26
N ASP A 144 13.88 -0.88 15.42
CA ASP A 144 14.00 -2.29 15.80
C ASP A 144 15.47 -2.76 15.75
N GLU A 145 16.25 -2.35 14.75
CA GLU A 145 17.59 -2.89 14.48
C GLU A 145 18.72 -1.88 14.74
N GLY A 146 18.40 -0.60 14.94
CA GLY A 146 19.40 0.46 15.19
C GLY A 146 20.15 0.94 13.94
N GLU A 147 19.86 0.39 12.76
CA GLU A 147 20.42 0.80 11.48
C GLU A 147 19.36 0.95 10.38
N TYR A 148 19.68 1.66 9.30
CA TYR A 148 18.78 1.77 8.15
C TYR A 148 18.80 0.49 7.31
N PRO A 149 17.65 0.06 6.73
CA PRO A 149 17.62 -1.16 5.94
C PRO A 149 18.41 -0.96 4.64
N ALA A 150 19.50 -1.70 4.44
CA ALA A 150 20.29 -1.53 3.21
C ALA A 150 19.56 -2.02 1.95
N ARG A 151 18.74 -3.08 2.07
CA ARG A 151 18.02 -3.70 0.96
C ARG A 151 16.60 -4.13 1.36
N ILE A 152 15.64 -3.96 0.45
CA ILE A 152 14.25 -4.41 0.63
C ILE A 152 13.77 -5.15 -0.63
N VAL A 153 13.05 -6.25 -0.44
CA VAL A 153 12.34 -6.94 -1.52
C VAL A 153 10.85 -6.60 -1.45
N MET A 154 10.26 -6.17 -2.57
CA MET A 154 8.85 -5.82 -2.66
C MET A 154 8.14 -6.67 -3.72
N ASP A 155 6.99 -7.22 -3.36
CA ASP A 155 6.10 -7.92 -4.30
C ASP A 155 5.05 -6.95 -4.88
N LEU A 156 5.07 -6.75 -6.20
CA LEU A 156 4.15 -5.88 -6.92
C LEU A 156 3.12 -6.68 -7.71
N TRP A 157 1.84 -6.36 -7.49
CA TRP A 157 0.70 -7.07 -8.06
C TRP A 157 -0.25 -6.10 -8.76
N ALA A 158 -0.66 -6.44 -9.98
CA ALA A 158 -1.48 -5.55 -10.82
C ALA A 158 -2.76 -5.02 -10.14
N SER A 159 -3.50 -5.90 -9.45
CA SER A 159 -4.79 -5.52 -8.85
C SER A 159 -4.63 -4.52 -7.71
N PRO A 160 -3.76 -4.73 -6.70
CA PRO A 160 -3.39 -3.70 -5.74
C PRO A 160 -2.96 -2.38 -6.37
N THR A 161 -2.02 -2.40 -7.33
CA THR A 161 -1.52 -1.20 -8.03
C THR A 161 -2.68 -0.39 -8.64
N LEU A 162 -3.62 -1.04 -9.33
CA LEU A 162 -4.79 -0.37 -9.91
C LEU A 162 -5.74 0.22 -8.86
N ARG A 163 -5.95 -0.48 -7.75
CA ARG A 163 -6.87 -0.03 -6.70
C ARG A 163 -6.34 1.14 -5.89
N THR A 164 -5.02 1.27 -5.79
CA THR A 164 -4.37 2.34 -5.02
C THR A 164 -3.84 3.47 -5.89
N GLY A 165 -3.90 3.33 -7.22
CA GLY A 165 -3.30 4.31 -8.12
C GLY A 165 -1.78 4.25 -8.13
N GLY A 166 -1.18 3.08 -7.86
CA GLY A 166 0.26 2.83 -7.90
C GLY A 166 1.02 3.16 -6.63
N GLU A 167 0.37 3.06 -5.46
CA GLU A 167 1.00 3.36 -4.15
C GLU A 167 2.22 2.48 -3.87
N ASP A 168 2.18 1.22 -4.30
CA ASP A 168 3.27 0.24 -4.21
C ASP A 168 4.48 0.61 -5.08
N VAL A 169 4.23 1.07 -6.30
CA VAL A 169 5.27 1.60 -7.21
C VAL A 169 5.89 2.88 -6.62
N ALA A 170 5.05 3.79 -6.12
CA ALA A 170 5.54 5.00 -5.48
C ALA A 170 6.37 4.71 -4.22
N HIS A 171 5.96 3.72 -3.43
CA HIS A 171 6.70 3.27 -2.26
C HIS A 171 8.10 2.76 -2.64
N ALA A 172 8.21 1.92 -3.68
CA ALA A 172 9.50 1.47 -4.19
C ALA A 172 10.40 2.64 -4.66
N LEU A 173 9.84 3.59 -5.42
CA LEU A 173 10.55 4.79 -5.87
C LEU A 173 11.01 5.65 -4.69
N ALA A 174 10.15 5.87 -3.70
CA ALA A 174 10.46 6.66 -2.51
C ALA A 174 11.60 6.04 -1.71
N LEU A 175 11.61 4.72 -1.48
CA LEU A 175 12.71 4.00 -0.82
C LEU A 175 14.06 4.22 -1.53
N MET A 176 14.07 4.17 -2.86
CA MET A 176 15.27 4.48 -3.67
C MET A 176 15.67 5.98 -3.65
N GLY A 177 14.81 6.85 -3.12
CA GLY A 177 15.02 8.30 -3.13
C GLY A 177 14.71 8.93 -4.49
N VAL A 178 13.70 8.41 -5.17
CA VAL A 178 13.27 8.82 -6.51
C VAL A 178 11.83 9.34 -6.45
N ARG A 179 11.58 10.46 -7.12
CA ARG A 179 10.26 11.05 -7.26
C ARG A 179 9.76 10.96 -8.71
N PRO A 180 8.59 10.36 -8.99
CA PRO A 180 8.02 10.37 -10.33
C PRO A 180 7.67 11.80 -10.78
N THR A 181 7.73 12.07 -12.08
CA THR A 181 7.33 13.34 -12.69
C THR A 181 6.14 13.14 -13.62
N TRP A 182 5.27 14.14 -13.70
CA TRP A 182 4.03 14.07 -14.47
C TRP A 182 3.91 15.21 -15.46
N ASP A 183 3.30 14.92 -16.60
CA ASP A 183 2.75 15.95 -17.46
C ASP A 183 1.59 16.67 -16.76
N HIS A 184 1.57 18.00 -16.85
CA HIS A 184 0.57 18.82 -16.16
C HIS A 184 -0.84 18.66 -16.75
N ALA A 185 -0.95 18.44 -18.06
CA ALA A 185 -2.25 18.37 -18.73
C ALA A 185 -2.87 16.97 -18.68
N SER A 186 -2.09 15.95 -19.05
CA SER A 186 -2.55 14.56 -19.19
C SER A 186 -2.44 13.75 -17.90
N THR A 187 -1.77 14.27 -16.86
CA THR A 187 -1.45 13.59 -15.60
C THR A 187 -0.66 12.29 -15.75
N ARG A 188 -0.17 11.98 -16.96
CA ARG A 188 0.68 10.83 -17.23
C ARG A 188 2.05 11.01 -16.63
N VAL A 189 2.63 9.92 -16.15
CA VAL A 189 4.02 9.88 -15.72
C VAL A 189 4.90 10.03 -16.95
N THR A 190 5.79 11.02 -16.91
CA THR A 190 6.73 11.33 -18.00
C THR A 190 8.15 10.89 -17.68
N GLY A 191 8.47 10.70 -16.40
CA GLY A 191 9.78 10.26 -15.96
C GLY A 191 9.90 10.28 -14.45
N PHE A 192 11.10 10.62 -13.97
CA PHE A 192 11.42 10.73 -12.56
C PHE A 192 12.57 11.70 -12.33
N GLU A 193 12.71 12.12 -11.08
CA GLU A 193 13.81 12.89 -10.53
C GLU A 193 14.47 12.05 -9.43
N VAL A 194 15.80 11.92 -9.46
CA VAL A 194 16.53 11.33 -8.34
C VAL A 194 16.84 12.44 -7.35
N LEU A 195 16.28 12.33 -6.14
CA LEU A 195 16.39 13.36 -5.11
C LEU A 195 17.82 13.40 -4.55
N PRO A 196 18.39 14.58 -4.26
CA PRO A 196 19.65 14.69 -3.53
C PRO A 196 19.57 14.06 -2.13
N LEU A 197 20.65 13.43 -1.66
CA LEU A 197 20.72 12.82 -0.31
C LEU A 197 20.33 13.80 0.81
N ALA A 198 20.71 15.07 0.67
CA ALA A 198 20.35 16.13 1.63
C ALA A 198 18.83 16.35 1.80
N LEU A 199 18.00 15.91 0.85
CA LEU A 199 16.53 15.94 0.98
C LEU A 199 15.94 14.65 1.55
N LEU A 200 16.74 13.57 1.63
CA LEU A 200 16.27 12.26 2.09
C LEU A 200 16.45 12.08 3.60
N ASP A 201 17.45 12.71 4.20
CA ASP A 201 17.82 12.57 5.63
C ASP A 201 18.08 11.11 6.06
N ARG A 202 18.50 10.28 5.10
CA ARG A 202 18.85 8.85 5.26
C ARG A 202 19.58 8.32 4.00
N PRO A 203 20.26 7.17 4.10
CA PRO A 203 20.73 6.43 2.94
C PRO A 203 19.60 6.05 1.97
N ARG A 204 19.93 5.85 0.70
CA ARG A 204 19.05 5.18 -0.27
C ARG A 204 18.88 3.71 0.12
N ILE A 205 17.74 3.13 -0.23
CA ILE A 205 17.47 1.72 0.00
C ILE A 205 17.56 0.98 -1.34
N ASP A 206 18.29 -0.13 -1.39
CA ASP A 206 18.32 -0.99 -2.56
C ASP A 206 17.02 -1.82 -2.64
N VAL A 207 16.14 -1.48 -3.57
CA VAL A 207 14.83 -2.12 -3.71
C VAL A 207 14.85 -3.13 -4.85
N THR A 208 14.55 -4.39 -4.53
CA THR A 208 14.28 -5.43 -5.52
C THR A 208 12.78 -5.66 -5.64
N CYS A 209 12.21 -5.37 -6.81
CA CYS A 209 10.82 -5.60 -7.14
C CYS A 209 10.62 -6.98 -7.78
N ARG A 210 9.81 -7.83 -7.14
CA ARG A 210 9.26 -9.03 -7.76
C ARG A 210 7.86 -8.71 -8.26
N VAL A 211 7.61 -8.92 -9.54
CA VAL A 211 6.34 -8.56 -10.19
C VAL A 211 5.56 -9.80 -10.56
N SER A 212 4.23 -9.73 -10.50
CA SER A 212 3.40 -10.81 -11.03
C SER A 212 3.32 -10.74 -12.57
N GLY A 213 3.02 -11.86 -13.23
CA GLY A 213 2.83 -11.88 -14.69
C GLY A 213 1.75 -10.90 -15.17
N ALA A 214 0.65 -10.79 -14.41
CA ALA A 214 -0.39 -9.79 -14.70
C ALA A 214 0.12 -8.35 -14.58
N PHE A 215 1.04 -8.07 -13.64
CA PHE A 215 1.67 -6.75 -13.54
C PHE A 215 2.53 -6.48 -14.76
N ARG A 216 3.35 -7.44 -15.17
CA ARG A 216 4.21 -7.33 -16.37
C ARG A 216 3.39 -7.04 -17.63
N ASP A 217 2.28 -7.74 -17.80
CA ASP A 217 1.45 -7.62 -19.00
C ASP A 217 0.63 -6.31 -19.01
N THR A 218 0.33 -5.75 -17.82
CA THR A 218 -0.50 -4.53 -17.70
C THR A 218 0.32 -3.24 -17.62
N PHE A 219 1.55 -3.28 -17.07
CA PHE A 219 2.35 -2.08 -16.75
C PHE A 219 3.77 -2.09 -17.33
N PRO A 220 3.96 -2.32 -18.64
CA PRO A 220 5.31 -2.34 -19.24
C PRO A 220 6.08 -1.02 -19.04
N ASP A 221 5.39 0.13 -19.17
CA ASP A 221 6.01 1.44 -18.98
C ASP A 221 6.44 1.68 -17.52
N THR A 222 5.64 1.19 -16.56
CA THR A 222 5.96 1.30 -15.13
C THR A 222 7.13 0.37 -14.74
N LEU A 223 7.23 -0.82 -15.34
CA LEU A 223 8.41 -1.67 -15.19
C LEU A 223 9.67 -0.97 -15.69
N ALA A 224 9.60 -0.37 -16.89
CA ALA A 224 10.69 0.40 -17.46
C ALA A 224 11.02 1.65 -16.63
N LEU A 225 10.04 2.27 -15.98
CA LEU A 225 10.26 3.36 -15.02
C LEU A 225 11.08 2.89 -13.82
N LEU A 226 10.68 1.78 -13.18
CA LEU A 226 11.37 1.21 -12.02
C LEU A 226 12.81 0.79 -12.35
N ASP A 227 13.02 0.10 -13.48
CA ASP A 227 14.36 -0.32 -13.92
C ASP A 227 15.27 0.90 -14.21
N ARG A 228 14.76 1.91 -14.94
CA ARG A 228 15.52 3.13 -15.20
C ARG A 228 15.83 3.91 -13.92
N ALA A 229 14.89 3.97 -12.98
CA ALA A 229 15.11 4.61 -11.68
C ALA A 229 16.22 3.91 -10.89
N ALA A 230 16.17 2.59 -10.77
CA ALA A 230 17.18 1.80 -10.06
C ALA A 230 18.57 1.98 -10.68
N ARG A 231 18.68 1.94 -12.02
CA ARG A 231 19.95 2.20 -12.73
C ARG A 231 20.47 3.62 -12.51
N ALA A 232 19.62 4.63 -12.65
CA ALA A 232 20.01 6.03 -12.45
C ALA A 232 20.48 6.30 -11.02
N VAL A 233 19.90 5.60 -10.03
CA VAL A 233 20.37 5.65 -8.63
C VAL A 233 21.72 4.93 -8.48
N ALA A 234 21.89 3.76 -9.10
CA ALA A 234 23.15 3.01 -9.04
C ALA A 234 24.32 3.72 -9.75
N GLU A 235 24.05 4.59 -10.71
CA GLU A 235 25.05 5.38 -11.43
C GLU A 235 25.54 6.60 -10.66
N ARG A 236 24.89 6.98 -9.54
CA ARG A 236 25.29 8.15 -8.76
C ARG A 236 26.65 7.95 -8.10
N ASP A 237 27.41 9.03 -8.05
CA ASP A 237 28.66 9.10 -7.30
C ASP A 237 28.38 9.53 -5.86
N GLU A 238 27.92 8.57 -5.07
CA GLU A 238 27.57 8.69 -3.64
C GLU A 238 28.34 7.62 -2.86
N GLU A 239 28.54 7.80 -1.56
CA GLU A 239 29.28 6.86 -0.70
C GLU A 239 28.56 5.49 -0.64
N ASP A 240 29.31 4.42 -0.32
CA ASP A 240 28.81 3.04 -0.37
C ASP A 240 27.70 2.75 0.66
N ASP A 241 27.79 3.39 1.83
CA ASP A 241 26.83 3.30 2.93
C ASP A 241 25.60 4.21 2.72
N GLU A 242 25.77 5.34 2.03
CA GLU A 242 24.67 6.23 1.64
C GLU A 242 23.87 5.73 0.43
N ASN A 243 24.49 4.95 -0.46
CA ASN A 243 23.85 4.41 -1.65
C ASN A 243 24.25 2.93 -1.91
N PRO A 244 23.49 1.98 -1.32
CA PRO A 244 23.73 0.55 -1.50
C PRO A 244 23.61 0.06 -2.96
N LEU A 245 22.81 0.74 -3.80
CA LEU A 245 22.68 0.45 -5.24
C LEU A 245 23.96 0.79 -6.00
N ALA A 246 24.56 1.95 -5.73
CA ALA A 246 25.85 2.35 -6.29
C ALA A 246 26.98 1.44 -5.80
N ALA A 247 26.95 1.08 -4.52
CA ALA A 247 27.89 0.12 -3.93
C ALA A 247 27.82 -1.26 -4.61
N ALA A 248 26.60 -1.78 -4.85
CA ALA A 248 26.39 -3.04 -5.57
C ALA A 248 26.96 -2.99 -6.99
N ARG A 249 26.75 -1.88 -7.72
CA ARG A 249 27.33 -1.67 -9.05
C ARG A 249 28.86 -1.65 -9.00
N ARG A 250 29.48 -0.93 -8.06
CA ARG A 250 30.95 -0.86 -7.89
C ARG A 250 31.56 -2.22 -7.58
N ARG A 251 30.85 -3.07 -6.84
CA ARG A 251 31.24 -4.47 -6.57
C ARG A 251 31.04 -5.42 -7.76
N GLY A 252 30.44 -4.96 -8.86
CA GLY A 252 30.17 -5.79 -10.04
C GLY A 252 28.95 -6.71 -9.88
N GLU A 253 28.05 -6.44 -8.93
CA GLU A 253 26.78 -7.16 -8.81
C GLU A 253 25.87 -6.87 -10.02
N GLY A 254 24.94 -7.79 -10.30
CA GLY A 254 23.91 -7.56 -11.32
C GLY A 254 23.07 -6.32 -10.99
N GLN A 255 22.81 -5.47 -11.98
CA GLN A 255 22.04 -4.23 -11.80
C GLN A 255 20.53 -4.41 -11.92
N ALA A 256 20.07 -5.58 -12.35
CA ALA A 256 18.64 -5.87 -12.45
C ALA A 256 18.00 -5.84 -11.04
N ARG A 257 16.91 -5.10 -10.92
CA ARG A 257 16.11 -4.99 -9.69
C ARG A 257 14.64 -5.29 -9.90
N VAL A 258 14.25 -5.67 -11.11
CA VAL A 258 12.87 -5.99 -11.45
C VAL A 258 12.83 -7.40 -12.04
N PHE A 259 12.05 -8.29 -11.44
CA PHE A 259 11.99 -9.72 -11.81
C PHE A 259 10.54 -10.21 -11.85
N GLY A 260 10.12 -10.96 -12.88
CA GLY A 260 8.80 -11.61 -12.93
C GLY A 260 8.21 -11.81 -14.32
#